data_AF-A0ABD5PY22-F1
#
_entry.id   AF-A0ABD5PY22-F1
#
_cell.length_a   1.000
_cell.length_b   1.000
_cell.length_c   1.000
_cell.angle_alpha   90.00
_cell.angle_beta   90.00
_cell.angle_gamma   90.00
#
_symmetry.space_group_name_H-M   'P 1'
#
loop_
_entity.id
_entity.type
_entity.pdbx_description
1 polymer ?
#
loop_
_entity_poly.entity_id
_entity_poly.type
_entity_poly.pdbx_seq_one_letter_code
_entity_poly.pdbx_strand_id
1 'polypeptide(L)'
;MALDTRGVFAIIAGLLMTAALLAARTERRLLGTWIMTLGFAVASLWSVMSIFWAQSNPSVLTPKLWITMASMAAASTVYFGYMGLHGEGLGE
;
A
#
# COMPACT_ATOMS: atom_id res chain seq x y z
N MET A 1 -7.49 3.42 -23.32
CA MET A 1 -6.43 3.95 -22.43
C MET A 1 -5.70 2.73 -21.88
N ALA A 2 -4.45 2.50 -22.30
CA ALA A 2 -3.69 1.34 -21.82
C ALA A 2 -3.39 1.52 -20.33
N LEU A 3 -3.46 0.43 -19.57
CA LEU A 3 -3.19 0.45 -18.13
C LEU A 3 -1.67 0.44 -17.92
N ASP A 4 -1.08 1.62 -17.74
CA ASP A 4 0.35 1.74 -17.48
C ASP A 4 0.72 1.06 -16.16
N THR A 5 1.98 0.65 -16.01
CA THR A 5 2.51 -0.05 -14.83
C THR A 5 2.15 0.64 -13.51
N ARG A 6 2.16 1.98 -13.48
CA ARG A 6 1.72 2.77 -12.33
C ARG A 6 0.25 2.49 -11.95
N GLY A 7 -0.63 2.43 -12.95
CA GLY A 7 -2.04 2.09 -12.76
C GLY A 7 -2.24 0.65 -12.26
N VAL A 8 -1.43 -0.30 -12.76
CA VAL A 8 -1.46 -1.70 -12.30
C VAL A 8 -1.11 -1.79 -10.82
N PHE A 9 -0.05 -1.12 -10.37
CA PHE A 9 0.31 -1.12 -8.95
C PHE A 9 -0.76 -0.47 -8.07
N ALA A 10 -1.43 0.59 -8.55
CA ALA A 10 -2.55 1.20 -7.81
C ALA A 10 -3.68 0.20 -7.58
N ILE A 11 -4.06 -0.56 -8.62
CA ILE A 11 -5.11 -1.57 -8.55
C ILE A 11 -4.68 -2.70 -7.60
N ILE A 12 -3.47 -3.22 -7.73
CA ILE A 12 -2.96 -4.31 -6.87
C ILE A 12 -2.95 -3.86 -5.41
N ALA A 13 -2.45 -2.66 -5.11
CA ALA A 13 -2.45 -2.12 -3.75
C ALA A 13 -3.88 -2.05 -3.18
N GLY A 14 -4.84 -1.52 -3.95
CA GLY A 14 -6.25 -1.45 -3.55
C GLY A 14 -6.88 -2.82 -3.30
N LEU A 15 -6.60 -3.81 -4.17
CA LEU A 15 -7.08 -5.18 -4.02
C LEU A 15 -6.49 -5.86 -2.79
N LEU A 16 -5.19 -5.72 -2.55
CA LEU A 16 -4.52 -6.27 -1.37
C LEU A 16 -5.09 -5.65 -0.08
N MET A 17 -5.23 -4.33 -0.02
CA MET A 17 -5.79 -3.66 1.16
C MET A 17 -7.23 -4.11 1.42
N THR A 18 -8.04 -4.28 0.38
CA THR A 18 -9.42 -4.78 0.49
C THR A 18 -9.44 -6.23 0.98
N ALA A 19 -8.59 -7.10 0.42
CA ALA A 19 -8.45 -8.49 0.84
C ALA A 19 -7.97 -8.61 2.29
N ALA A 20 -7.05 -7.73 2.73
CA ALA A 20 -6.59 -7.68 4.11
C ALA A 20 -7.74 -7.37 5.08
N LEU A 21 -8.59 -6.41 4.75
CA LEU A 21 -9.77 -6.07 5.55
C LEU A 21 -10.78 -7.22 5.60
N LEU A 22 -11.02 -7.89 4.48
CA LEU A 22 -11.89 -9.08 4.43
C LEU A 22 -11.33 -10.24 5.27
N ALA A 23 -10.01 -10.47 5.22
CA ALA A 23 -9.35 -11.47 6.05
C ALA A 23 -9.47 -11.14 7.55
N ALA A 24 -9.29 -9.88 7.93
CA ALA A 24 -9.47 -9.43 9.31
C ALA A 24 -10.92 -9.62 9.81
N ARG A 25 -11.92 -9.44 8.93
CA ARG A 25 -13.34 -9.68 9.23
C ARG A 25 -13.73 -11.15 9.35
N THR A 26 -12.95 -12.06 8.79
CA THR A 26 -13.19 -13.51 8.82
C THR A 26 -12.37 -14.23 9.90
N GLU A 27 -12.00 -13.50 10.97
CA GLU A 27 -11.18 -13.97 12.10
C GLU A 27 -9.75 -14.43 11.71
N ARG A 28 -9.35 -14.24 10.44
CA ARG A 28 -7.99 -14.51 9.96
C ARG A 28 -7.12 -13.27 10.07
N ARG A 29 -7.10 -12.66 11.27
CA ARG A 29 -6.48 -11.34 11.51
C ARG A 29 -5.00 -11.30 11.18
N LEU A 30 -4.23 -12.33 11.56
CA LEU A 30 -2.80 -12.42 11.26
C LEU A 30 -2.52 -12.49 9.74
N LEU A 31 -3.32 -13.26 9.00
CA LEU A 31 -3.25 -13.30 7.55
C LEU A 31 -3.61 -11.93 6.95
N GLY A 32 -4.64 -11.28 7.50
CA GLY A 32 -4.99 -9.90 7.16
C GLY A 32 -3.81 -8.93 7.36
N THR A 33 -3.08 -9.04 8.47
CA THR A 33 -1.85 -8.26 8.76
C THR A 33 -0.81 -8.45 7.67
N TRP A 34 -0.48 -9.69 7.29
CA TRP A 34 0.50 -9.96 6.23
C TRP A 34 0.07 -9.45 4.86
N ILE A 35 -1.21 -9.59 4.51
CA ILE A 35 -1.75 -9.02 3.26
C ILE A 35 -1.68 -7.48 3.30
N MET A 36 -1.95 -6.86 4.46
CA MET A 36 -1.85 -5.42 4.63
C MET A 36 -0.40 -4.92 4.45
N THR A 37 0.58 -5.63 5.02
CA THR A 37 2.01 -5.39 4.80
C THR A 37 2.36 -5.38 3.31
N LEU A 38 1.92 -6.41 2.58
CA LEU A 38 2.12 -6.49 1.13
C LEU A 38 1.40 -5.36 0.38
N GLY A 39 0.17 -5.02 0.78
CA GLY A 39 -0.60 -3.92 0.20
C GLY A 39 0.15 -2.59 0.32
N PHE A 40 0.70 -2.27 1.49
CA PHE A 40 1.51 -1.07 1.69
C PHE A 40 2.86 -1.14 0.97
N ALA A 41 3.47 -2.32 0.84
CA ALA A 41 4.71 -2.46 0.07
C ALA A 41 4.48 -2.10 -1.41
N VAL A 42 3.38 -2.60 -1.99
CA VAL A 42 2.97 -2.26 -3.35
C VAL A 42 2.57 -0.78 -3.46
N ALA A 43 1.86 -0.24 -2.47
CA ALA A 43 1.51 1.19 -2.43
C ALA A 43 2.75 2.10 -2.36
N SER A 44 3.83 1.65 -1.73
CA SER A 44 5.11 2.36 -1.69
C SER A 44 5.73 2.46 -3.09
N LEU A 45 5.76 1.34 -3.84
CA LEU A 45 6.24 1.32 -5.23
C LEU A 45 5.40 2.22 -6.12
N TRP A 46 4.07 2.14 -6.00
CA TRP A 46 3.15 3.02 -6.71
C TRP A 46 3.39 4.51 -6.41
N SER A 47 3.62 4.85 -5.15
CA SER A 47 3.88 6.22 -4.71
C SER A 47 5.20 6.74 -5.28
N VAL A 48 6.27 5.93 -5.24
CA VAL A 48 7.57 6.29 -5.82
C VAL A 48 7.46 6.54 -7.32
N MET A 49 6.78 5.66 -8.06
CA MET A 49 6.52 5.89 -9.49
C MET A 49 5.72 7.17 -9.73
N SER A 50 4.78 7.49 -8.82
CA SER A 50 3.95 8.69 -8.93
C SER A 50 4.72 9.99 -8.67
N ILE A 51 5.81 9.97 -7.89
CA ILE A 51 6.72 11.13 -7.74
C ILE A 51 7.32 11.51 -9.08
N PHE A 52 7.92 10.55 -9.80
CA PHE A 52 8.54 10.79 -11.10
C PHE A 52 7.51 11.15 -12.16
N TRP A 53 6.36 10.45 -12.17
CA TRP A 53 5.28 10.74 -13.10
C TRP A 53 4.76 12.18 -12.98
N ALA A 54 4.58 12.66 -11.75
CA ALA A 54 4.05 13.98 -11.45
C ALA A 54 4.99 15.14 -11.81
N GLN A 55 6.25 14.88 -12.17
CA GLN A 55 7.17 15.92 -12.65
C GLN A 55 6.86 16.37 -14.08
N SER A 56 6.33 15.45 -14.90
CA SER A 56 6.14 15.68 -16.34
C SER A 56 4.68 15.57 -16.80
N ASN A 57 3.76 15.21 -15.90
CA ASN A 57 2.36 14.97 -16.24
C ASN A 57 1.41 15.68 -15.27
N PRO A 58 0.17 16.01 -15.70
CA PRO A 58 -0.88 16.45 -14.81
C PRO A 58 -1.13 15.40 -13.71
N SER A 59 -0.97 15.82 -12.45
CA SER A 59 -1.10 14.95 -11.28
C SER A 59 -2.02 15.59 -10.26
N VAL A 60 -2.80 14.75 -9.58
CA VAL A 60 -3.70 15.16 -8.49
C VAL A 60 -2.93 15.72 -7.30
N LEU A 61 -1.73 15.18 -7.05
CA LEU A 61 -0.83 15.62 -5.99
C LEU A 61 0.47 16.17 -6.58
N THR A 62 1.08 17.14 -5.90
CA THR A 62 2.43 17.59 -6.23
C THR A 62 3.45 16.50 -5.92
N PRO A 63 4.63 16.47 -6.59
CA PRO A 63 5.68 15.50 -6.29
C PRO A 63 6.10 15.46 -4.81
N LYS A 64 6.09 16.62 -4.13
CA LYS A 64 6.38 16.71 -2.70
C LYS A 64 5.35 15.97 -1.83
N LEU A 65 4.07 16.06 -2.16
CA LEU A 65 3.02 15.33 -1.44
C LEU A 65 3.08 13.83 -1.71
N TRP A 66 3.50 13.42 -2.91
CA TRP A 66 3.77 12.01 -3.22
C TRP A 66 4.91 11.42 -2.37
N ILE A 67 5.93 12.21 -2.04
CA ILE A 67 6.99 11.78 -1.11
C ILE A 67 6.39 11.47 0.27
N THR A 68 5.51 12.34 0.78
CA THR A 68 4.84 12.09 2.07
C THR A 68 4.01 10.81 2.03
N MET A 69 3.28 10.56 0.94
CA MET A 69 2.53 9.31 0.74
C MET A 69 3.44 8.08 0.68
N ALA A 70 4.56 8.18 -0.04
CA ALA A 70 5.55 7.10 -0.13
C ALA A 70 6.16 6.78 1.24
N SER A 71 6.52 7.80 2.02
CA SER A 71 7.06 7.63 3.38
C SER A 71 6.04 6.99 4.31
N MET A 72 4.78 7.42 4.26
CA MET A 72 3.69 6.81 5.03
C MET A 72 3.51 5.35 4.65
N ALA A 73 3.43 5.04 3.35
CA ALA A 73 3.26 3.67 2.87
C ALA A 73 4.43 2.77 3.31
N ALA A 74 5.67 3.25 3.20
CA ALA A 74 6.86 2.50 3.61
C ALA A 74 6.86 2.26 5.13
N ALA A 75 6.53 3.28 5.93
CA ALA A 75 6.40 3.13 7.38
C ALA A 75 5.30 2.14 7.75
N SER A 76 4.15 2.19 7.06
CA SER A 76 3.06 1.23 7.25
C SER A 76 3.47 -0.20 6.88
N THR A 77 4.25 -0.40 5.82
CA THR A 77 4.82 -1.72 5.50
C THR A 77 5.66 -2.27 6.66
N VAL A 78 6.53 -1.45 7.23
CA VAL A 78 7.35 -1.87 8.39
C VAL A 78 6.47 -2.16 9.61
N TYR A 79 5.50 -1.29 9.90
CA TYR A 79 4.60 -1.43 11.04
C TYR A 79 3.77 -2.73 10.98
N PHE A 80 3.05 -2.97 9.88
CA PHE A 80 2.26 -4.20 9.74
C PHE A 80 3.16 -5.43 9.61
N GLY A 81 4.36 -5.30 9.03
CA GLY A 81 5.35 -6.37 9.01
C GLY A 81 5.79 -6.75 10.41
N TYR A 82 6.07 -5.76 11.27
CA TYR A 82 6.41 -5.97 12.67
C TYR A 82 5.27 -6.65 13.44
N MET A 83 4.03 -6.18 13.30
CA MET A 83 2.86 -6.85 13.88
C MET A 83 2.76 -8.31 13.45
N GLY A 84 2.89 -8.57 12.14
CA GLY A 84 2.84 -9.92 11.59
C GLY A 84 3.91 -10.86 12.13
N LEU A 85 5.11 -10.34 12.42
CA LEU A 85 6.19 -11.10 13.06
C LEU A 85 5.90 -11.43 14.53
N HIS A 86 5.16 -10.58 15.24
CA HIS A 86 4.79 -10.76 16.64
C HIS A 86 3.46 -11.51 16.82
N GLY A 87 2.83 -11.94 15.73
CA GLY A 87 1.55 -12.64 15.77
C GLY A 87 0.35 -11.73 16.02
N GLU A 88 0.54 -10.40 15.96
CA GLU A 88 -0.51 -9.42 16.20
C GLU A 88 -1.42 -9.28 14.97
N GLY A 89 -2.70 -9.53 15.20
CA GLY A 89 -3.75 -9.44 14.21
C GLY A 89 -4.20 -8.01 13.96
N LEU A 90 -4.61 -7.73 12.73
CA LEU A 90 -5.16 -6.44 12.33
C LEU A 90 -6.44 -6.13 13.16
N GLY A 91 -6.38 -5.07 13.98
CA GLY A 91 -7.49 -4.62 14.84
C GLY A 91 -7.55 -5.27 16.24
N GLU A 92 -6.42 -5.80 16.72
CA GLU A 92 -6.22 -6.24 18.12
C GLU A 92 -5.84 -5.10 19.07
#